data_AF-A0A935IXN5-F1
#
_entry.id   AF-A0A935IXN5-F1
#
_cell.length_a   1.000
_cell.length_b   1.000
_cell.length_c   1.000
_cell.angle_alpha   90.00
_cell.angle_beta   90.00
_cell.angle_gamma   90.00
#
_symmetry.space_group_name_H-M   'P 1'
#
loop_
_entity.id
_entity.type
_entity.pdbx_description
1 polymer ?
#
loop_
_entity_poly.entity_id
_entity_poly.type
_entity_poly.pdbx_seq_one_letter_code
_entity_poly.pdbx_strand_id
1 'polypeptide(L)'
;MGAREQMNFADVMRWAFMPNVTHVQSTEVPDLNPWSNPFWKLTASALLLVAVAHGVHGLVVIADDYITSEGGRKFVRLLSIIMMASMSLMGLYIIWTS
;
A
#
# COMPACT_ATOMS: atom_id res chain seq x y z
N MET A 1 -21.81 5.17 -5.07
CA MET A 1 -20.58 5.32 -5.87
C MET A 1 -19.67 4.15 -5.54
N GLY A 2 -19.11 3.51 -6.55
CA GLY A 2 -18.47 2.19 -6.42
C GLY A 2 -18.02 1.69 -7.78
N ALA A 3 -16.95 0.91 -7.81
CA ALA A 3 -16.44 0.29 -9.04
C ALA A 3 -17.55 -0.48 -9.81
N ARG A 4 -18.54 -1.04 -9.10
CA ARG A 4 -19.72 -1.69 -9.68
C ARG A 4 -20.48 -0.85 -10.72
N GLU A 5 -20.61 0.45 -10.51
CA GLU A 5 -21.42 1.34 -11.38
C GLU A 5 -20.55 2.23 -12.27
N GLN A 6 -19.22 2.23 -12.08
CA GLN A 6 -18.29 3.17 -12.72
C GLN A 6 -17.15 2.49 -13.47
N MET A 7 -17.05 1.17 -13.40
CA MET A 7 -15.99 0.39 -14.03
C MET A 7 -16.57 -0.91 -14.58
N ASN A 8 -16.07 -1.35 -15.74
CA ASN A 8 -16.41 -2.67 -16.24
C ASN A 8 -15.68 -3.76 -15.43
N PHE A 9 -16.12 -5.01 -15.58
CA PHE A 9 -15.54 -6.14 -14.84
C PHE A 9 -14.05 -6.34 -15.10
N ALA A 10 -13.58 -6.12 -16.34
CA ALA A 10 -12.18 -6.30 -16.69
C ALA A 10 -11.28 -5.29 -15.97
N ASP A 11 -11.71 -4.04 -15.85
CA ASP A 11 -10.99 -2.99 -15.11
C ASP A 11 -10.86 -3.32 -13.63
N VAL A 12 -11.95 -3.81 -13.02
CA VAL A 12 -11.97 -4.25 -11.62
C VAL A 12 -11.03 -5.43 -11.39
N MET A 13 -11.04 -6.43 -12.28
CA MET A 13 -10.13 -7.57 -12.19
C MET A 13 -8.67 -7.16 -12.35
N ARG A 14 -8.37 -6.23 -13.27
CA ARG A 14 -7.00 -5.72 -13.41
C ARG A 14 -6.54 -5.02 -12.14
N TRP A 15 -7.37 -4.19 -11.52
CA TRP A 15 -7.01 -3.53 -10.25
C TRP A 15 -6.78 -4.52 -9.12
N ALA A 16 -7.65 -5.53 -8.99
CA ALA A 16 -7.59 -6.49 -7.90
C ALA A 16 -6.30 -7.35 -7.92
N PHE A 17 -5.81 -7.68 -9.11
CA PHE A 17 -4.67 -8.60 -9.27
C PHE A 17 -3.38 -7.96 -9.79
N MET A 18 -3.45 -6.76 -10.34
CA MET A 18 -2.31 -6.04 -10.90
C MET A 18 -2.28 -4.59 -10.38
N PRO A 19 -1.93 -4.38 -9.09
CA PRO A 19 -1.75 -3.04 -8.55
C PRO A 19 -0.55 -2.39 -9.26
N ASN A 20 -0.83 -1.55 -10.26
CA ASN A 20 0.17 -0.77 -10.98
C ASN A 20 -0.05 0.73 -10.74
N VAL A 21 1.00 1.53 -10.96
CA VAL A 21 0.94 2.99 -10.75
C VAL A 21 0.01 3.72 -11.71
N THR A 22 -0.39 3.06 -12.81
CA THR A 22 -1.30 3.61 -13.82
C THR A 22 -2.74 3.11 -13.65
N HIS A 23 -3.09 2.51 -12.52
CA HIS A 23 -4.33 1.73 -12.43
C HIS A 23 -5.55 2.62 -12.68
N VAL A 24 -5.57 3.83 -12.14
CA VAL A 24 -6.61 4.86 -12.38
C VAL A 24 -6.57 5.39 -13.81
N GLN A 25 -5.39 5.72 -14.32
CA GLN A 25 -5.17 6.30 -15.65
C GLN A 25 -5.53 5.32 -16.78
N SER A 26 -5.48 4.02 -16.49
CA SER A 26 -5.80 2.95 -17.41
C SER A 26 -7.25 2.47 -17.24
N THR A 27 -8.16 3.31 -16.71
CA THR A 27 -9.60 3.05 -16.59
C THR A 27 -10.41 4.28 -16.96
N GLU A 28 -11.59 4.10 -17.54
CA GLU A 28 -12.47 5.19 -18.01
C GLU A 28 -13.31 5.80 -16.87
N VAL A 29 -12.71 6.10 -15.72
CA VAL A 29 -13.42 6.75 -14.61
C VAL A 29 -13.58 8.25 -14.93
N PRO A 30 -14.81 8.79 -15.09
CA PRO A 30 -15.03 10.14 -15.62
C PRO A 30 -14.61 11.28 -14.68
N ASP A 31 -14.70 11.05 -13.36
CA ASP A 31 -14.37 12.06 -12.34
C ASP A 31 -13.80 11.38 -11.08
N LEU A 32 -12.66 11.88 -10.62
CA LEU A 32 -11.97 11.41 -9.42
C LEU A 32 -12.29 12.24 -8.17
N ASN A 33 -12.90 13.42 -8.32
CA ASN A 33 -13.24 14.28 -7.18
C ASN A 33 -14.11 13.60 -6.12
N PRO A 34 -15.09 12.73 -6.45
CA PRO A 34 -15.84 12.02 -5.43
C PRO A 34 -14.99 11.09 -4.56
N TRP A 35 -13.82 10.69 -5.05
CA TRP A 35 -12.87 9.77 -4.42
C TRP A 35 -11.74 10.46 -3.65
N SER A 36 -11.64 11.80 -3.73
CA SER A 36 -10.61 12.59 -3.02
C SER A 36 -11.06 13.14 -1.66
N ASN A 37 -12.25 12.77 -1.21
CA ASN A 37 -12.81 13.25 0.05
C ASN A 37 -12.13 12.61 1.29
N PRO A 38 -12.29 13.18 2.50
CA PRO A 38 -11.62 12.69 3.71
C PRO A 38 -11.90 11.23 4.05
N PHE A 39 -13.09 10.70 3.76
CA PHE A 39 -13.42 9.30 4.04
C PHE A 39 -12.53 8.35 3.24
N TRP A 40 -12.34 8.62 1.95
CA TRP A 40 -11.47 7.78 1.10
C TRP A 40 -9.98 7.98 1.41
N LYS A 41 -9.56 9.20 1.76
CA LYS A 41 -8.17 9.45 2.23
C LYS A 41 -7.86 8.70 3.53
N LEU A 42 -8.79 8.65 4.48
CA LEU A 42 -8.65 7.86 5.70
C LEU A 42 -8.64 6.35 5.42
N THR A 43 -9.51 5.89 4.52
CA THR A 43 -9.54 4.48 4.09
C THR A 43 -8.22 4.06 3.45
N ALA A 44 -7.69 4.88 2.53
CA ALA A 44 -6.39 4.66 1.90
C ALA A 44 -5.25 4.68 2.94
N SER A 45 -5.31 5.58 3.92
CA SER A 45 -4.35 5.64 5.02
C SER A 45 -4.35 4.35 5.85
N ALA A 46 -5.53 3.84 6.20
CA ALA A 46 -5.67 2.58 6.94
C ALA A 46 -5.11 1.38 6.14
N LEU A 47 -5.47 1.28 4.86
CA LEU A 47 -4.97 0.24 3.98
C LEU A 47 -3.45 0.29 3.84
N LEU A 48 -2.88 1.48 3.65
CA LEU A 48 -1.43 1.70 3.59
C LEU A 48 -0.76 1.19 4.87
N LEU A 49 -1.20 1.63 6.05
CA LEU A 49 -0.57 1.27 7.32
C LEU A 49 -0.65 -0.23 7.58
N VAL A 50 -1.79 -0.86 7.29
CA VAL A 50 -1.94 -2.32 7.43
C VAL A 50 -1.06 -3.07 6.42
N ALA A 51 -1.02 -2.63 5.16
CA ALA A 51 -0.21 -3.28 4.13
C ALA A 51 1.30 -3.18 4.44
N VAL A 52 1.78 -2.01 4.87
CA VAL A 52 3.18 -1.81 5.27
C VAL A 52 3.48 -2.66 6.51
N ALA A 53 2.62 -2.65 7.53
CA ALA A 53 2.80 -3.46 8.73
C ALA A 53 2.88 -4.96 8.41
N HIS A 54 1.92 -5.45 7.61
CA HIS A 54 1.84 -6.85 7.20
C HIS A 54 3.07 -7.26 6.38
N GLY A 55 3.43 -6.48 5.35
CA GLY A 55 4.55 -6.76 4.48
C GLY A 55 5.89 -6.73 5.21
N VAL A 56 6.15 -5.69 6.01
CA VAL A 56 7.39 -5.58 6.79
C VAL A 56 7.50 -6.72 7.81
N HIS A 57 6.42 -7.03 8.54
CA HIS A 57 6.44 -8.12 9.51
C HIS A 57 6.67 -9.48 8.84
N GLY A 58 6.03 -9.74 7.69
CA GLY A 58 6.29 -10.95 6.91
C GLY A 58 7.76 -11.09 6.50
N LEU A 59 8.38 -10.01 6.02
CA LEU A 59 9.81 -10.00 5.68
C LEU A 59 10.71 -10.26 6.89
N VAL A 60 10.35 -9.74 8.06
CA VAL A 60 11.09 -10.00 9.30
C VAL A 60 11.04 -11.47 9.69
N VAL A 61 9.85 -12.09 9.66
CA VAL A 61 9.69 -13.52 9.98
C VAL A 61 10.51 -14.37 9.03
N ILE A 62 10.43 -14.10 7.72
CA ILE A 62 11.24 -14.79 6.71
C ILE A 62 12.74 -14.60 7.00
N ALA A 63 13.18 -13.37 7.26
CA ALA A 63 14.59 -13.09 7.52
C ALA A 63 15.11 -13.80 8.77
N ASP A 64 14.30 -13.91 9.83
CA ASP A 64 14.67 -14.63 11.06
C ASP A 64 14.90 -16.13 10.80
N ASP A 65 14.17 -16.73 9.84
CA ASP A 65 14.33 -18.14 9.44
C ASP A 65 15.64 -18.42 8.68
N TYR A 66 16.09 -17.49 7.83
CA TYR A 66 17.26 -17.70 6.96
C TYR A 66 18.57 -17.09 7.50
N ILE A 67 18.50 -16.07 8.36
CA ILE A 67 19.69 -15.41 8.90
C ILE A 67 20.03 -16.04 10.24
N THR A 68 21.18 -16.72 10.31
CA THR A 68 21.60 -17.48 11.50
C THR A 68 22.43 -16.66 12.48
N SER A 69 23.05 -15.57 12.03
CA SER A 69 23.89 -14.72 12.89
C SER A 69 23.06 -13.69 13.66
N GLU A 70 23.39 -13.51 14.95
CA GLU A 70 22.72 -12.52 15.80
C GLU A 70 22.86 -11.09 15.26
N GLY A 71 24.06 -10.73 14.79
CA GLY A 71 24.34 -9.42 14.20
C GLY A 71 23.51 -9.18 12.93
N GLY A 72 23.39 -10.18 12.06
CA GLY A 72 22.56 -10.09 10.85
C GLY A 72 21.08 -9.87 11.18
N ARG A 73 20.53 -10.60 12.15
CA ARG A 73 19.15 -10.43 12.62
C ARG A 73 18.88 -9.03 13.16
N LYS A 74 19.79 -8.49 13.98
CA LYS A 74 19.69 -7.11 14.51
C LYS A 74 19.74 -6.06 13.40
N PHE A 75 20.63 -6.25 12.43
CA PHE A 75 20.73 -5.34 11.28
C PHE A 75 19.45 -5.34 10.44
N VAL A 76 18.93 -6.52 10.08
CA VAL A 76 17.67 -6.60 9.32
C VAL A 76 16.50 -6.03 10.12
N ARG A 77 16.45 -6.26 11.43
CA ARG A 77 15.42 -5.64 12.30
C ARG A 77 15.45 -4.11 12.21
N LEU A 78 16.63 -3.51 12.28
CA LEU A 78 16.79 -2.06 12.15
C LEU A 78 16.33 -1.58 10.76
N LEU A 79 16.73 -2.26 9.70
CA LEU A 79 16.32 -1.94 8.34
C LEU A 79 14.79 -2.03 8.17
N SER A 80 14.15 -3.07 8.72
CA SER A 80 12.71 -3.24 8.71
C SER A 80 11.98 -2.12 9.45
N ILE A 81 12.50 -1.65 10.59
CA ILE A 81 11.92 -0.51 11.32
C ILE A 81 12.03 0.77 10.49
N ILE A 82 13.18 1.01 9.86
CA ILE A 82 13.38 2.17 8.98
C ILE A 82 12.40 2.11 7.80
N MET A 83 12.25 0.94 7.17
CA MET A 83 11.33 0.73 6.06
C MET A 83 9.87 0.95 6.47
N MET A 84 9.46 0.42 7.62
CA MET A 84 8.12 0.63 8.19
C MET A 84 7.82 2.12 8.36
N ALA A 85 8.74 2.85 9.01
CA ALA A 85 8.57 4.27 9.28
C ALA A 85 8.56 5.10 7.99
N SER A 86 9.53 4.89 7.09
CA SER A 86 9.64 5.67 5.86
C SER A 86 8.45 5.47 4.93
N MET A 87 8.05 4.23 4.66
CA MET A 87 6.91 3.93 3.79
C MET A 87 5.59 4.46 4.36
N SER A 88 5.39 4.35 5.68
CA SER A 88 4.19 4.88 6.34
C SER A 88 4.12 6.40 6.24
N LEU A 89 5.22 7.10 6.60
CA LEU A 89 5.25 8.57 6.60
C LEU A 89 5.13 9.14 5.18
N MET A 90 5.88 8.59 4.22
CA MET A 90 5.84 9.03 2.83
C MET A 90 4.48 8.77 2.18
N GLY A 91 3.92 7.57 2.37
CA GLY A 91 2.62 7.22 1.80
C GLY A 91 1.49 8.08 2.37
N LEU A 92 1.49 8.33 3.69
CA LEU A 92 0.54 9.27 4.31
C LEU A 92 0.71 10.67 3.74
N TYR A 93 1.94 11.18 3.65
CA TYR A 93 2.21 12.50 3.09
C TYR A 93 1.61 12.64 1.68
N ILE A 94 1.83 11.64 0.80
CA ILE A 94 1.32 11.65 -0.57
C ILE A 94 -0.21 11.65 -0.59
N ILE A 95 -0.87 10.76 0.16
CA ILE A 95 -2.35 10.68 0.22
C ILE A 95 -2.98 12.01 0.62
N TRP A 96 -2.35 12.72 1.57
CA TRP A 96 -2.91 13.95 2.11
C TRP A 96 -2.56 15.20 1.28
N THR A 97 -1.56 15.12 0.39
CA THR A 97 -1.12 16.23 -0.47
C THR A 97 -1.54 16.09 -1.94
N SER A 98 -2.02 14.90 -2.34
CA SER A 98 -2.65 14.65 -3.64
C SER A 98 -4.06 15.23 -3.75
#